data_AF-A0A0V0VZD9-F1
#
_entry.id   AF-A0A0V0VZD9-F1
#
_cell.length_a   1.000
_cell.length_b   1.000
_cell.length_c   1.000
_cell.angle_alpha   90.00
_cell.angle_beta   90.00
_cell.angle_gamma   90.00
#
_symmetry.space_group_name_H-M   'P 1'
#
loop_
_entity.id
_entity.type
_entity.pdbx_description
1 polymer ?
#
loop_
_entity_poly.entity_id
_entity_poly.type
_entity_poly.pdbx_seq_one_letter_code
_entity_poly.pdbx_strand_id
1 'polypeptide(L)'
;MVDAEVEIENAKDVVQSVEHQVPIENVEDDNRNDSTDDESSDSEDKWKMSLQEAVKKIVINPNGWGPVSIPESFRCLPYQAFDKSERISKIADWTGQLSREERRYGQGRYAAANANAAASTNQYAYYHEEEETAFQLVDGARSTKSAPTRNYRLRQLQLARRQMQKDRERQSQTQISSKHAKNREKDRHNQWRVFQKAFRQRQRYDRRGQKQVKSRLPSVTIKPEWEMLEEFDLAQLQKMNLPSVGDGEDIENERYGTLEYYERSFDRITGRNEVQLRRFFKSYYTISTTDDPVIERLAKNPHYTVFATDVIIATLMCCTRSVYPWDIVIHRIGNKLFFDKRSSSKIDFPTVSETAIEPPQDEGNSINSPHFLALEAMFVNQNFKQQVLKSDDEKYAFEHPDVPFVDENDPNRENVASIGYRYRTWDLGNDVNVVIRCEHDGVMKSPENETQFLTIKAFNEWDYRFSGGIEWRSKIDTQRGAVLATELKNNSCKLAKWTVQALLAGSHYLKFGYISRIHTRDTTQHVILSTQQFRPAEFANQINLNMDNAWGILRCFIDKCFELPSGKYLLMKDPNKPVMLLYKVPPDSFENEEEDQTESNELDEQLQA
;
A
#
# COMPACT_ATOMS: atom_id res chain seq x y z
N MET A 1 -31.04 74.37 -61.13
CA MET A 1 -31.92 73.30 -60.63
C MET A 1 -31.17 72.65 -59.50
N VAL A 2 -31.80 72.59 -58.34
CA VAL A 2 -31.22 73.00 -57.05
C VAL A 2 -30.64 71.80 -56.29
N ASP A 3 -29.36 71.91 -55.92
CA ASP A 3 -28.68 71.11 -54.90
C ASP A 3 -29.20 71.52 -53.52
N ALA A 4 -29.65 70.53 -52.74
CA ALA A 4 -30.02 70.72 -51.34
C ALA A 4 -29.68 69.45 -50.54
N GLU A 5 -28.77 69.68 -49.60
CA GLU A 5 -28.31 68.81 -48.51
C GLU A 5 -29.45 68.42 -47.56
N VAL A 6 -29.41 67.22 -46.96
CA VAL A 6 -29.81 66.90 -45.56
C VAL A 6 -29.17 65.56 -45.13
N GLU A 7 -28.80 65.51 -43.85
CA GLU A 7 -27.90 64.65 -43.08
C GLU A 7 -28.57 63.55 -42.19
N ILE A 8 -27.73 62.60 -41.69
CA ILE A 8 -27.72 61.92 -40.35
C ILE A 8 -28.71 60.74 -40.09
N GLU A 9 -28.45 59.60 -39.40
CA GLU A 9 -27.36 59.09 -38.51
C GLU A 9 -27.34 57.53 -38.41
N ASN A 10 -26.32 56.97 -37.73
CA ASN A 10 -25.95 55.55 -37.56
C ASN A 10 -26.82 54.72 -36.60
N ALA A 11 -27.03 53.43 -36.92
CA ALA A 11 -27.16 52.33 -35.94
C ALA A 11 -26.74 50.99 -36.59
N LYS A 12 -25.79 50.28 -35.98
CA LYS A 12 -25.31 48.92 -36.32
C LYS A 12 -25.81 47.99 -35.22
N ASP A 13 -26.48 46.90 -35.57
CA ASP A 13 -26.74 45.79 -34.63
C ASP A 13 -26.41 44.42 -35.22
N VAL A 14 -25.88 43.60 -34.32
CA VAL A 14 -25.12 42.37 -34.49
C VAL A 14 -26.01 41.15 -34.30
N VAL A 15 -25.72 40.07 -35.03
CA VAL A 15 -26.36 38.76 -34.95
C VAL A 15 -26.06 38.09 -33.59
N GLN A 16 -27.11 37.76 -32.83
CA GLN A 16 -27.06 36.89 -31.64
C GLN A 16 -28.05 35.72 -31.79
N SER A 17 -27.57 34.49 -31.62
CA SER A 17 -28.36 33.27 -31.53
C SER A 17 -28.60 32.93 -30.05
N VAL A 18 -29.86 32.90 -29.63
CA VAL A 18 -30.29 32.68 -28.24
C VAL A 18 -30.73 31.22 -28.07
N GLU A 19 -30.13 30.52 -27.10
CA GLU A 19 -30.60 29.24 -26.56
C GLU A 19 -31.86 29.46 -25.71
N HIS A 20 -32.86 28.59 -25.84
CA HIS A 20 -34.02 28.54 -24.96
C HIS A 20 -34.04 27.23 -24.18
N GLN A 21 -33.89 27.36 -22.85
CA GLN A 21 -34.12 26.32 -21.86
C GLN A 21 -35.62 26.03 -21.72
N VAL A 22 -35.98 24.75 -21.64
CA VAL A 22 -37.32 24.27 -21.26
C VAL A 22 -37.20 23.66 -19.86
N PRO A 23 -38.01 24.09 -18.87
CA PRO A 23 -37.93 23.56 -17.51
C PRO A 23 -38.65 22.20 -17.41
N ILE A 24 -38.03 21.24 -16.74
CA ILE A 24 -38.63 19.96 -16.34
C ILE A 24 -39.05 20.11 -14.88
N GLU A 25 -40.35 19.98 -14.61
CA GLU A 25 -40.95 19.99 -13.28
C GLU A 25 -40.58 18.71 -12.50
N ASN A 26 -40.44 18.90 -11.19
CA ASN A 26 -40.10 17.88 -10.18
C ASN A 26 -41.07 16.69 -10.22
N VAL A 27 -40.52 15.49 -10.38
CA VAL A 27 -41.20 14.24 -10.01
C VAL A 27 -40.84 13.96 -8.56
N GLU A 28 -41.83 14.03 -7.68
CA GLU A 28 -41.70 13.65 -6.28
C GLU A 28 -41.48 12.13 -6.19
N ASP A 29 -40.35 11.74 -5.58
CA ASP A 29 -40.03 10.36 -5.22
C ASP A 29 -40.92 9.90 -4.05
N ASP A 30 -41.98 9.15 -4.38
CA ASP A 30 -42.84 8.49 -3.41
C ASP A 30 -42.11 7.22 -2.90
N ASN A 31 -41.25 7.42 -1.90
CA ASN A 31 -40.65 6.38 -1.07
C ASN A 31 -41.76 5.64 -0.29
N ARG A 32 -42.18 4.47 -0.77
CA ARG A 32 -42.99 3.52 0.03
C ARG A 32 -42.13 2.38 0.52
N ASN A 33 -41.87 2.45 1.83
CA ASN A 33 -41.40 1.36 2.68
C ASN A 33 -42.14 0.05 2.39
N ASP A 34 -41.38 -1.00 2.13
CA ASP A 34 -41.83 -2.39 2.22
C ASP A 34 -41.81 -2.78 3.71
N SER A 35 -42.84 -2.33 4.44
CA SER A 35 -43.20 -2.89 5.73
C SER A 35 -44.29 -3.93 5.52
N THR A 36 -43.93 -5.19 5.75
CA THR A 36 -44.86 -6.28 6.02
C THR A 36 -45.85 -5.87 7.10
N ASP A 37 -47.14 -5.75 6.76
CA ASP A 37 -48.27 -6.12 7.62
C ASP A 37 -49.61 -5.99 6.85
N ASP A 38 -50.38 -7.08 6.89
CA ASP A 38 -51.84 -7.20 6.77
C ASP A 38 -52.60 -6.58 5.56
N GLU A 39 -52.79 -7.39 4.51
CA GLU A 39 -53.99 -7.31 3.66
C GLU A 39 -54.62 -8.70 3.48
N SER A 40 -55.29 -9.18 4.52
CA SER A 40 -56.21 -10.32 4.47
C SER A 40 -57.66 -9.91 4.13
N SER A 41 -57.88 -8.86 3.34
CA SER A 41 -59.24 -8.43 2.95
C SER A 41 -59.49 -8.17 1.47
N ASP A 42 -58.47 -8.12 0.60
CA ASP A 42 -58.65 -7.67 -0.79
C ASP A 42 -58.61 -8.80 -1.83
N SER A 43 -58.95 -10.03 -1.42
CA SER A 43 -58.89 -11.21 -2.29
C SER A 43 -60.17 -11.50 -3.09
N GLU A 44 -61.27 -10.77 -2.89
CA GLU A 44 -62.53 -11.02 -3.62
C GLU A 44 -62.77 -10.13 -4.87
N ASP A 45 -62.03 -9.05 -5.09
CA ASP A 45 -62.26 -8.14 -6.23
C ASP A 45 -61.22 -8.22 -7.36
N LYS A 46 -60.22 -9.10 -7.26
CA LYS A 46 -59.13 -9.26 -8.24
C LYS A 46 -59.56 -9.84 -9.61
N TRP A 47 -60.82 -10.22 -9.78
CA TRP A 47 -61.35 -10.87 -10.98
C TRP A 47 -62.56 -10.19 -11.62
N LYS A 48 -62.90 -8.96 -11.22
CA LYS A 48 -63.97 -8.19 -11.87
C LYS A 48 -63.39 -7.14 -12.82
N MET A 49 -62.85 -7.57 -13.96
CA MET A 49 -62.73 -6.66 -15.09
C MET A 49 -64.13 -6.32 -15.59
N SER A 50 -64.43 -5.04 -15.76
CA SER A 50 -65.71 -4.66 -16.34
C SER A 50 -65.79 -5.14 -17.80
N LEU A 51 -67.00 -5.52 -18.24
CA LEU A 51 -67.20 -6.01 -19.61
C LEU A 51 -66.80 -4.96 -20.66
N GLN A 52 -66.90 -3.67 -20.31
CA GLN A 52 -66.46 -2.55 -21.14
C GLN A 52 -64.94 -2.49 -21.30
N GLU A 53 -64.17 -2.76 -20.24
CA GLU A 53 -62.71 -2.81 -20.29
C GLU A 53 -62.20 -4.05 -21.02
N ALA A 54 -62.88 -5.19 -20.89
CA ALA A 54 -62.57 -6.40 -21.64
C ALA A 54 -62.79 -6.20 -23.15
N VAL A 55 -63.92 -5.60 -23.54
CA VAL A 55 -64.24 -5.31 -24.96
C VAL A 55 -63.25 -4.32 -25.56
N LYS A 56 -62.82 -3.30 -24.80
CA LYS A 56 -61.80 -2.32 -25.26
C LYS A 56 -60.45 -2.95 -25.58
N LYS A 57 -60.08 -4.07 -24.95
CA LYS A 57 -58.80 -4.77 -25.19
C LYS A 57 -58.85 -5.74 -26.37
N ILE A 58 -60.02 -6.00 -26.96
CA ILE A 58 -60.15 -6.90 -28.12
C ILE A 58 -59.76 -6.14 -29.40
N VAL A 59 -58.71 -6.61 -30.06
CA VAL A 59 -58.29 -6.09 -31.36
C VAL A 59 -59.12 -6.72 -32.47
N ILE A 60 -59.78 -5.90 -33.28
CA ILE A 60 -60.62 -6.35 -34.40
C ILE A 60 -59.74 -6.46 -35.65
N ASN A 61 -59.66 -7.66 -36.24
CA ASN A 61 -59.00 -7.90 -37.52
C ASN A 61 -60.04 -7.91 -38.66
N PRO A 62 -60.13 -6.86 -39.50
CA PRO A 62 -61.15 -6.76 -40.53
C PRO A 62 -60.91 -7.70 -41.73
N ASN A 63 -59.68 -8.19 -41.92
CA ASN A 63 -59.27 -8.92 -43.13
C ASN A 63 -58.95 -10.41 -42.88
N GLY A 64 -59.18 -10.92 -41.68
CA GLY A 64 -58.89 -12.32 -41.34
C GLY A 64 -59.09 -12.63 -39.87
N TRP A 65 -58.78 -13.85 -39.47
CA TRP A 65 -58.83 -14.29 -38.07
C TRP A 65 -57.39 -14.51 -37.60
N GLY A 66 -56.93 -13.70 -36.63
CA GLY A 66 -55.55 -13.73 -36.12
C GLY A 66 -55.03 -12.38 -35.63
N PRO A 67 -53.81 -12.32 -35.08
CA PRO A 67 -53.20 -11.09 -34.56
C PRO A 67 -53.00 -10.04 -35.66
N VAL A 68 -53.30 -8.78 -35.35
CA VAL A 68 -53.19 -7.65 -36.30
C VAL A 68 -51.84 -6.96 -36.21
N SER A 69 -51.26 -6.90 -35.01
CA SER A 69 -50.00 -6.22 -34.74
C SER A 69 -49.20 -6.94 -33.66
N ILE A 70 -47.89 -6.66 -33.63
CA ILE A 70 -47.00 -7.11 -32.57
C ILE A 70 -47.46 -6.45 -31.25
N PRO A 71 -47.51 -7.19 -30.12
CA PRO A 71 -47.83 -6.62 -28.83
C PRO A 71 -46.95 -5.42 -28.50
N GLU A 72 -47.56 -4.38 -27.92
CA GLU A 72 -46.88 -3.10 -27.64
C GLU A 72 -45.65 -3.27 -26.72
N SER A 73 -45.71 -4.23 -25.80
CA SER A 73 -44.61 -4.58 -24.89
C SER A 73 -43.33 -5.04 -25.57
N PHE A 74 -43.40 -5.55 -26.81
CA PHE A 74 -42.25 -6.08 -27.55
C PHE A 74 -41.92 -5.27 -28.82
N ARG A 75 -42.64 -4.16 -29.08
CA ARG A 75 -42.51 -3.40 -30.33
C ARG A 75 -41.13 -2.73 -30.51
N CYS A 76 -40.48 -2.36 -29.40
CA CYS A 76 -39.19 -1.67 -29.39
C CYS A 76 -38.02 -2.56 -28.93
N LEU A 77 -38.22 -3.87 -28.88
CA LEU A 77 -37.21 -4.82 -28.40
C LEU A 77 -36.87 -5.82 -29.52
N PRO A 78 -35.59 -5.98 -29.88
CA PRO A 78 -35.17 -7.07 -30.76
C PRO A 78 -35.56 -8.42 -30.15
N TYR A 79 -36.38 -9.19 -30.87
CA TYR A 79 -36.89 -10.46 -30.34
C TYR A 79 -35.77 -11.51 -30.29
N GLN A 80 -35.53 -12.08 -29.10
CA GLN A 80 -34.71 -13.27 -28.91
C GLN A 80 -35.45 -14.25 -27.98
N ALA A 81 -35.57 -15.50 -28.42
CA ALA A 81 -36.19 -16.55 -27.62
C ALA A 81 -35.30 -16.92 -26.44
N PHE A 82 -35.89 -17.16 -25.27
CA PHE A 82 -35.20 -17.61 -24.06
C PHE A 82 -36.12 -18.48 -23.20
N ASP A 83 -35.53 -19.29 -22.34
CA ASP A 83 -36.24 -20.09 -21.34
C ASP A 83 -35.84 -19.64 -19.93
N LYS A 84 -36.84 -19.30 -19.10
CA LYS A 84 -36.63 -18.83 -17.71
C LYS A 84 -36.05 -19.92 -16.80
N SER A 85 -36.12 -21.18 -17.19
CA SER A 85 -35.55 -22.31 -16.46
C SER A 85 -34.06 -22.53 -16.76
N GLU A 86 -33.47 -21.74 -17.66
CA GLU A 86 -32.05 -21.82 -17.99
C GLU A 86 -31.15 -21.40 -16.83
N ARG A 87 -30.00 -22.08 -16.72
CA ARG A 87 -29.05 -21.84 -15.65
C ARG A 87 -28.13 -20.66 -15.98
N ILE A 88 -28.18 -19.62 -15.16
CA ILE A 88 -27.51 -18.32 -15.36
C ILE A 88 -26.02 -18.23 -14.94
N SER A 89 -25.29 -19.34 -14.80
CA SER A 89 -23.99 -19.36 -14.09
C SER A 89 -22.74 -19.58 -14.97
N LYS A 90 -22.63 -18.93 -16.14
CA LYS A 90 -21.48 -19.08 -17.05
C LYS A 90 -20.48 -17.93 -16.87
N ILE A 91 -19.21 -18.26 -16.66
CA ILE A 91 -18.10 -17.30 -16.54
C ILE A 91 -17.53 -17.01 -17.95
N ALA A 92 -17.27 -15.74 -18.24
CA ALA A 92 -16.49 -15.32 -19.41
C ALA A 92 -15.04 -15.12 -19.00
N ASP A 93 -14.11 -15.84 -19.64
CA ASP A 93 -12.67 -15.74 -19.40
C ASP A 93 -11.95 -15.37 -20.69
N TRP A 94 -11.37 -14.16 -20.74
CA TRP A 94 -10.62 -13.64 -21.89
C TRP A 94 -9.20 -14.24 -22.00
N THR A 95 -8.70 -14.92 -20.97
CA THR A 95 -7.35 -15.53 -20.97
C THR A 95 -7.33 -16.95 -21.54
N GLY A 96 -8.50 -17.57 -21.71
CA GLY A 96 -8.66 -18.93 -22.22
C GLY A 96 -8.15 -20.03 -21.26
N GLN A 97 -7.88 -19.70 -20.00
CA GLN A 97 -7.32 -20.61 -19.00
C GLN A 97 -8.37 -21.20 -18.06
N LEU A 98 -9.52 -21.61 -18.62
CA LEU A 98 -10.49 -22.41 -17.86
C LEU A 98 -9.87 -23.72 -17.38
N SER A 99 -10.10 -24.02 -16.10
CA SER A 99 -9.63 -25.24 -15.44
C SER A 99 -10.15 -26.50 -16.13
N ARG A 100 -9.46 -27.63 -15.95
CA ARG A 100 -9.87 -28.92 -16.55
C ARG A 100 -11.27 -29.36 -16.10
N GLU A 101 -11.69 -28.96 -14.91
CA GLU A 101 -13.04 -29.19 -14.38
C GLU A 101 -14.08 -28.32 -15.11
N GLU A 102 -13.82 -27.02 -15.29
CA GLU A 102 -14.74 -26.11 -15.98
C GLU A 102 -14.97 -26.50 -17.44
N ARG A 103 -13.97 -26.99 -18.16
CA ARG A 103 -14.17 -27.51 -19.52
C ARG A 103 -15.13 -28.70 -19.57
N ARG A 104 -15.11 -29.54 -18.53
CA ARG A 104 -15.93 -30.74 -18.44
C ARG A 104 -17.38 -30.42 -18.07
N TYR A 105 -17.61 -29.38 -17.27
CA TYR A 105 -18.96 -28.89 -16.91
C TYR A 105 -19.55 -27.92 -17.96
N GLY A 106 -18.71 -27.13 -18.63
CA GLY A 106 -19.11 -26.08 -19.57
C GLY A 106 -19.65 -26.57 -20.91
N GLN A 107 -19.06 -27.63 -21.48
CA GLN A 107 -19.41 -28.08 -22.84
C GLN A 107 -20.73 -28.83 -22.95
N GLY A 108 -21.17 -29.54 -21.90
CA GLY A 108 -22.38 -30.37 -21.96
C GLY A 108 -23.64 -29.72 -21.40
N ARG A 109 -23.51 -28.83 -20.40
CA ARG A 109 -24.66 -28.30 -19.63
C ARG A 109 -25.22 -26.99 -20.17
N TYR A 110 -24.38 -26.17 -20.80
CA TYR A 110 -24.79 -24.89 -21.42
C TYR A 110 -25.02 -25.01 -22.94
N ALA A 111 -24.52 -26.08 -23.57
CA ALA A 111 -24.77 -26.33 -24.98
C ALA A 111 -26.21 -26.76 -25.29
N ALA A 112 -26.91 -27.38 -24.33
CA ALA A 112 -28.32 -27.76 -24.48
C ALA A 112 -29.25 -26.54 -24.48
N ALA A 113 -28.95 -25.50 -23.69
CA ALA A 113 -29.64 -24.20 -23.74
C ALA A 113 -29.41 -23.49 -25.08
N ASN A 114 -28.17 -23.56 -25.59
CA ASN A 114 -27.83 -23.00 -26.89
C ASN A 114 -28.40 -23.80 -28.08
N ALA A 115 -28.88 -25.04 -27.92
CA ALA A 115 -29.39 -25.83 -29.04
C ALA A 115 -30.76 -25.30 -29.53
N ASN A 116 -31.59 -24.77 -28.64
CA ASN A 116 -32.85 -24.10 -29.00
C ASN A 116 -32.64 -22.64 -29.44
N ALA A 117 -31.61 -21.96 -28.92
CA ALA A 117 -31.23 -20.61 -29.33
C ALA A 117 -30.40 -20.54 -30.62
N ALA A 118 -29.66 -21.60 -31.00
CA ALA A 118 -28.83 -21.64 -32.22
C ALA A 118 -29.62 -21.72 -33.53
N ALA A 119 -30.93 -21.98 -33.45
CA ALA A 119 -31.84 -21.83 -34.59
C ALA A 119 -32.34 -20.38 -34.77
N SER A 120 -32.03 -19.49 -33.81
CA SER A 120 -32.43 -18.09 -33.80
C SER A 120 -31.21 -17.16 -33.92
N THR A 121 -31.40 -16.06 -34.64
CA THR A 121 -30.40 -15.01 -34.83
C THR A 121 -29.86 -14.51 -33.49
N ASN A 122 -28.53 -14.46 -33.34
CA ASN A 122 -27.83 -13.89 -32.18
C ASN A 122 -27.98 -12.36 -32.16
N GLN A 123 -29.18 -11.89 -31.82
CA GLN A 123 -29.57 -10.48 -31.96
C GLN A 123 -28.88 -9.58 -30.91
N TYR A 124 -28.56 -10.13 -29.74
CA TYR A 124 -27.82 -9.46 -28.67
C TYR A 124 -26.37 -9.95 -28.54
N ALA A 125 -25.70 -10.26 -29.66
CA ALA A 125 -24.29 -10.64 -29.66
C ALA A 125 -23.39 -9.51 -30.18
N TYR A 126 -22.26 -9.33 -29.51
CA TYR A 126 -21.18 -8.49 -29.98
C TYR A 126 -20.13 -9.35 -30.69
N TYR A 127 -19.80 -9.01 -31.93
CA TYR A 127 -18.70 -9.62 -32.68
C TYR A 127 -17.57 -8.59 -32.75
N HIS A 128 -16.43 -8.93 -32.16
CA HIS A 128 -15.23 -8.11 -32.25
C HIS A 128 -14.50 -8.46 -33.56
N GLU A 129 -14.48 -7.55 -34.54
CA GLU A 129 -13.94 -7.79 -35.88
C GLU A 129 -12.42 -7.56 -35.99
N GLU A 130 -11.79 -6.94 -34.98
CA GLU A 130 -10.37 -6.57 -35.02
C GLU A 130 -9.47 -7.61 -34.33
N GLU A 131 -8.32 -7.92 -34.95
CA GLU A 131 -7.28 -8.76 -34.34
C GLU A 131 -6.50 -7.94 -33.28
N GLU A 132 -6.97 -7.93 -32.03
CA GLU A 132 -6.32 -7.25 -30.89
C GLU A 132 -4.82 -7.59 -30.74
N THR A 133 -4.38 -8.77 -31.21
CA THR A 133 -2.97 -9.17 -31.16
C THR A 133 -2.04 -8.36 -32.06
N ALA A 134 -2.58 -7.59 -33.01
CA ALA A 134 -1.82 -6.70 -33.88
C ALA A 134 -1.49 -5.36 -33.20
N PHE A 135 -2.22 -4.99 -32.14
CA PHE A 135 -1.98 -3.76 -31.40
C PHE A 135 -0.88 -3.96 -30.37
N GLN A 136 0.25 -3.29 -30.57
CA GLN A 136 1.25 -3.10 -29.54
C GLN A 136 0.98 -1.77 -28.84
N LEU A 137 0.83 -1.82 -27.52
CA LEU A 137 0.78 -0.61 -26.69
C LEU A 137 2.11 0.14 -26.86
N VAL A 138 2.05 1.35 -27.43
CA VAL A 138 3.23 2.20 -27.59
C VAL A 138 3.55 2.83 -26.25
N ASP A 139 4.54 2.27 -25.56
CA ASP A 139 5.13 2.87 -24.38
C ASP A 139 5.96 4.08 -24.81
N GLY A 140 5.58 5.29 -24.36
CA GLY A 140 6.35 6.52 -24.55
C GLY A 140 7.65 6.53 -23.72
N ALA A 141 7.82 5.58 -22.80
CA ALA A 141 9.07 5.40 -22.08
C ALA A 141 10.12 4.76 -22.98
N ARG A 142 11.31 5.39 -23.05
CA ARG A 142 12.49 4.75 -23.64
C ARG A 142 12.76 3.43 -22.91
N SER A 143 12.43 2.31 -23.55
CA SER A 143 12.85 0.99 -23.08
C SER A 143 14.36 0.97 -22.89
N THR A 144 14.81 0.85 -21.65
CA THR A 144 16.22 0.60 -21.36
C THR A 144 16.51 -0.84 -21.77
N LYS A 145 17.11 -1.01 -22.95
CA LYS A 145 17.58 -2.32 -23.41
C LYS A 145 18.49 -2.89 -22.33
N SER A 146 18.09 -3.99 -21.72
CA SER A 146 18.96 -4.75 -20.82
C SER A 146 20.25 -5.10 -21.57
N ALA A 147 21.39 -4.71 -21.00
CA ALA A 147 22.69 -4.97 -21.60
C ALA A 147 22.85 -6.48 -21.83
N PRO A 148 23.18 -6.94 -23.05
CA PRO A 148 23.32 -8.37 -23.31
C PRO A 148 24.49 -8.89 -22.47
N THR A 149 24.19 -9.78 -21.53
CA THR A 149 25.13 -10.49 -20.65
C THR A 149 25.99 -11.48 -21.44
N ARG A 150 26.73 -10.99 -22.44
CA ARG A 150 27.61 -11.79 -23.32
C ARG A 150 28.87 -12.28 -22.59
N ASN A 151 29.23 -11.63 -21.47
CA ASN A 151 30.47 -11.91 -20.73
C ASN A 151 30.38 -13.10 -19.75
N TYR A 152 29.18 -13.55 -19.35
CA TYR A 152 29.06 -14.67 -18.39
C TYR A 152 29.22 -16.05 -19.06
N ARG A 153 28.79 -16.19 -20.32
CA ARG A 153 28.97 -17.43 -21.12
C ARG A 153 30.43 -17.65 -21.53
N LEU A 154 31.18 -16.60 -21.85
CA LEU A 154 32.57 -16.70 -22.27
C LEU A 154 33.49 -17.16 -21.12
N ARG A 155 33.21 -16.69 -19.89
CA ARG A 155 33.96 -17.07 -18.67
C ARG A 155 33.73 -18.54 -18.27
N GLN A 156 32.51 -19.06 -18.42
CA GLN A 156 32.24 -20.50 -18.21
C GLN A 156 32.94 -21.38 -19.26
N LEU A 157 33.01 -20.95 -20.52
CA LEU A 157 33.68 -21.71 -21.58
C LEU A 157 35.20 -21.76 -21.39
N GLN A 158 35.81 -20.67 -20.91
CA GLN A 158 37.24 -20.62 -20.58
C GLN A 158 37.61 -21.49 -19.37
N LEU A 159 36.78 -21.53 -18.33
CA LEU A 159 37.00 -22.40 -17.16
C LEU A 159 36.87 -23.89 -17.53
N ALA A 160 35.90 -24.25 -18.38
CA ALA A 160 35.74 -25.64 -18.86
C ALA A 160 36.93 -26.10 -19.72
N ARG A 161 37.51 -25.23 -20.56
CA ARG A 161 38.72 -25.54 -21.34
C ARG A 161 39.95 -25.74 -20.47
N ARG A 162 40.12 -24.94 -19.41
CA ARG A 162 41.26 -25.04 -18.49
C ARG A 162 41.23 -26.32 -17.63
N GLN A 163 40.04 -26.85 -17.37
CA GLN A 163 39.87 -28.10 -16.62
C GLN A 163 40.15 -29.34 -17.49
N MET A 164 39.74 -29.33 -18.76
CA MET A 164 40.09 -30.38 -19.74
C MET A 164 41.60 -30.46 -20.03
N GLN A 165 42.33 -29.34 -19.95
CA GLN A 165 43.78 -29.31 -20.15
C GLN A 165 44.54 -29.98 -19.00
N LYS A 166 44.11 -29.76 -17.75
CA LYS A 166 44.69 -30.41 -16.55
C LYS A 166 44.41 -31.92 -16.48
N ASP A 167 43.26 -32.36 -16.99
CA ASP A 167 42.94 -33.81 -17.05
C ASP A 167 43.75 -34.53 -18.13
N ARG A 168 44.10 -33.82 -19.23
CA ARG A 168 44.95 -34.35 -20.31
C ARG A 168 46.43 -34.44 -19.90
N GLU A 169 46.91 -33.54 -19.05
CA GLU A 169 48.26 -33.58 -18.45
C GLU A 169 48.39 -34.67 -17.36
N ARG A 170 47.32 -34.99 -16.63
CA ARG A 170 47.31 -36.11 -15.67
C ARG A 170 47.29 -37.49 -16.33
N GLN A 171 46.86 -37.58 -17.58
CA GLN A 171 46.84 -38.84 -18.34
C GLN A 171 48.19 -39.21 -18.97
N SER A 172 49.14 -38.27 -19.09
CA SER A 172 50.46 -38.54 -19.69
C SER A 172 51.51 -39.08 -18.70
N GLN A 173 51.18 -39.18 -17.40
CA GLN A 173 52.16 -39.55 -16.35
C GLN A 173 51.81 -40.85 -15.58
N THR A 174 51.06 -41.76 -16.19
CA THR A 174 50.73 -43.06 -15.57
C THR A 174 50.97 -44.21 -16.53
N GLN A 175 52.23 -44.41 -16.92
CA GLN A 175 52.68 -45.74 -17.34
C GLN A 175 53.10 -46.52 -16.09
N ILE A 176 52.73 -47.81 -16.08
CA ILE A 176 52.92 -48.81 -15.03
C ILE A 176 51.77 -48.85 -14.01
N SER A 177 50.74 -49.66 -14.30
CA SER A 177 49.88 -50.17 -13.25
C SER A 177 49.33 -51.57 -13.56
N SER A 178 49.46 -52.43 -12.56
CA SER A 178 49.00 -53.82 -12.51
C SER A 178 47.47 -53.93 -12.50
N LYS A 179 46.96 -55.13 -12.82
CA LYS A 179 45.53 -55.47 -13.00
C LYS A 179 44.63 -55.16 -11.78
N HIS A 180 45.16 -54.91 -10.58
CA HIS A 180 44.37 -54.58 -9.39
C HIS A 180 44.04 -53.08 -9.21
N ALA A 181 44.75 -52.17 -9.87
CA ALA A 181 44.43 -50.73 -9.77
C ALA A 181 43.23 -50.31 -10.64
N LYS A 182 42.99 -51.01 -11.76
CA LYS A 182 41.93 -50.68 -12.72
C LYS A 182 40.51 -50.81 -12.14
N ASN A 183 40.29 -51.71 -11.18
CA ASN A 183 38.96 -51.86 -10.56
C ASN A 183 38.69 -50.74 -9.53
N ARG A 184 39.70 -50.33 -8.74
CA ARG A 184 39.57 -49.19 -7.80
C ARG A 184 39.34 -47.86 -8.50
N GLU A 185 39.91 -47.69 -9.70
CA GLU A 185 39.72 -46.49 -10.51
C GLU A 185 38.32 -46.43 -11.14
N LYS A 186 37.76 -47.57 -11.55
CA LYS A 186 36.40 -47.68 -12.10
C LYS A 186 35.32 -47.36 -11.05
N ASP A 187 35.52 -47.78 -9.80
CA ASP A 187 34.60 -47.46 -8.69
C ASP A 187 34.67 -45.99 -8.27
N ARG A 188 35.87 -45.40 -8.23
CA ARG A 188 36.02 -43.94 -8.03
C ARG A 188 35.33 -43.14 -9.14
N HIS A 189 35.44 -43.59 -10.39
CA HIS A 189 34.84 -42.91 -11.54
C HIS A 189 33.30 -43.03 -11.57
N ASN A 190 32.74 -44.13 -11.04
CA ASN A 190 31.29 -44.28 -10.85
C ASN A 190 30.77 -43.43 -9.69
N GLN A 191 31.46 -43.38 -8.55
CA GLN A 191 31.10 -42.48 -7.44
C GLN A 191 31.16 -41.02 -7.87
N TRP A 192 32.16 -40.63 -8.66
CA TRP A 192 32.28 -39.26 -9.18
C TRP A 192 31.16 -38.89 -10.15
N ARG A 193 30.71 -39.82 -11.02
CA ARG A 193 29.54 -39.61 -11.90
C ARG A 193 28.21 -39.49 -11.14
N VAL A 194 28.03 -40.26 -10.06
CA VAL A 194 26.85 -40.15 -9.18
C VAL A 194 26.86 -38.81 -8.44
N PHE A 195 28.02 -38.39 -7.92
CA PHE A 195 28.18 -37.09 -7.27
C PHE A 195 27.95 -35.92 -8.24
N GLN A 196 28.43 -36.02 -9.50
CA GLN A 196 28.18 -35.02 -10.53
C GLN A 196 26.71 -34.94 -10.97
N LYS A 197 25.99 -36.07 -11.01
CA LYS A 197 24.54 -36.10 -11.28
C LYS A 197 23.75 -35.47 -10.13
N ALA A 198 24.12 -35.73 -8.87
CA ALA A 198 23.53 -35.09 -7.70
C ALA A 198 23.79 -33.57 -7.66
N PHE A 199 25.00 -33.13 -8.02
CA PHE A 199 25.35 -31.70 -8.11
C PHE A 199 24.65 -30.98 -9.27
N ARG A 200 24.46 -31.65 -10.42
CA ARG A 200 23.68 -31.10 -11.56
C ARG A 200 22.18 -31.04 -11.27
N GLN A 201 21.63 -31.94 -10.46
CA GLN A 201 20.23 -31.84 -10.00
C GLN A 201 20.03 -30.69 -9.02
N ARG A 202 20.96 -30.45 -8.07
CA ARG A 202 20.94 -29.25 -7.21
C ARG A 202 21.03 -27.94 -8.00
N GLN A 203 21.95 -27.84 -8.97
CA GLN A 203 22.05 -26.63 -9.80
C GLN A 203 20.86 -26.39 -10.74
N ARG A 204 20.11 -27.45 -11.13
CA ARG A 204 18.89 -27.28 -11.93
C ARG A 204 17.69 -26.78 -11.11
N TYR A 205 17.67 -27.07 -9.81
CA TYR A 205 16.70 -26.47 -8.88
C TYR A 205 17.04 -25.01 -8.58
N ASP A 206 18.32 -24.70 -8.35
CA ASP A 206 18.77 -23.32 -8.07
C ASP A 206 18.63 -22.36 -9.28
N ARG A 207 18.73 -22.87 -10.53
CA ARG A 207 18.60 -22.04 -11.74
C ARG A 207 17.18 -21.92 -12.31
N ARG A 208 16.21 -22.69 -11.83
CA ARG A 208 14.80 -22.61 -12.28
C ARG A 208 13.90 -21.81 -11.33
N GLY A 209 14.43 -21.38 -10.18
CA GLY A 209 13.63 -20.81 -9.09
C GLY A 209 13.90 -19.34 -8.74
N GLN A 210 14.86 -18.65 -9.35
CA GLN A 210 14.94 -17.19 -9.19
C GLN A 210 13.77 -16.57 -9.94
N LYS A 211 12.61 -16.47 -9.27
CA LYS A 211 11.53 -15.59 -9.69
C LYS A 211 12.16 -14.23 -9.94
N GLN A 212 12.12 -13.78 -11.20
CA GLN A 212 12.56 -12.43 -11.50
C GLN A 212 11.70 -11.49 -10.66
N VAL A 213 12.36 -10.70 -9.80
CA VAL A 213 11.67 -9.67 -9.03
C VAL A 213 11.03 -8.74 -10.06
N LYS A 214 9.70 -8.67 -10.06
CA LYS A 214 8.96 -7.79 -10.95
C LYS A 214 9.39 -6.34 -10.72
N SER A 215 9.38 -5.55 -11.79
CA SER A 215 9.62 -4.10 -11.71
C SER A 215 8.51 -3.47 -10.86
N ARG A 216 8.88 -2.64 -9.91
CA ARG A 216 7.93 -1.90 -9.07
C ARG A 216 7.43 -0.67 -9.81
N LEU A 217 6.18 -0.29 -9.53
CA LEU A 217 5.60 0.96 -9.98
C LEU A 217 6.05 2.10 -9.05
N PRO A 218 6.23 3.34 -9.54
CA PRO A 218 6.53 4.48 -8.69
C PRO A 218 5.37 4.79 -7.73
N SER A 219 5.65 5.47 -6.62
CA SER A 219 4.61 5.88 -5.66
C SER A 219 3.69 6.98 -6.21
N VAL A 220 4.15 7.68 -7.24
CA VAL A 220 3.45 8.73 -7.95
C VAL A 220 3.87 8.75 -9.41
N THR A 221 2.91 9.01 -10.30
CA THR A 221 3.18 9.07 -11.74
C THR A 221 3.89 10.38 -12.06
N ILE A 222 5.11 10.28 -12.61
CA ILE A 222 5.90 11.44 -13.03
C ILE A 222 5.23 12.09 -14.24
N LYS A 223 4.86 13.36 -14.10
CA LYS A 223 4.22 14.12 -15.18
C LYS A 223 5.25 14.86 -16.06
N PRO A 224 4.98 15.10 -17.35
CA PRO A 224 5.92 15.75 -18.27
C PRO A 224 6.35 17.18 -17.86
N GLU A 225 5.48 17.89 -17.15
CA GLU A 225 5.70 19.27 -16.68
C GLU A 225 6.62 19.36 -15.44
N TRP A 226 6.97 18.23 -14.82
CA TRP A 226 7.87 18.22 -13.67
C TRP A 226 9.32 18.36 -14.10
N GLU A 227 10.04 19.26 -13.44
CA GLU A 227 11.46 19.48 -13.70
C GLU A 227 12.30 18.67 -12.70
N MET A 228 13.12 17.75 -13.19
CA MET A 228 14.07 17.02 -12.35
C MET A 228 15.26 17.92 -12.01
N LEU A 229 15.43 18.22 -10.73
CA LEU A 229 16.46 19.14 -10.23
C LEU A 229 17.73 18.41 -9.81
N GLU A 230 17.58 17.31 -9.06
CA GLU A 230 18.71 16.56 -8.54
C GLU A 230 18.42 15.07 -8.37
N GLU A 231 19.47 14.27 -8.54
CA GLU A 231 19.48 12.83 -8.29
C GLU A 231 20.52 12.53 -7.21
N PHE A 232 20.07 12.00 -6.07
CA PHE A 232 20.93 11.57 -4.98
C PHE A 232 21.16 10.06 -5.04
N ASP A 233 22.42 9.65 -5.19
CA ASP A 233 22.80 8.25 -5.06
C ASP A 233 22.79 7.82 -3.58
N LEU A 234 22.05 6.74 -3.27
CA LEU A 234 21.97 6.23 -1.89
C LEU A 234 23.35 5.84 -1.33
N ALA A 235 24.30 5.44 -2.18
CA ALA A 235 25.66 5.12 -1.74
C ALA A 235 26.46 6.36 -1.30
N GLN A 236 26.10 7.55 -1.78
CA GLN A 236 26.67 8.80 -1.31
C GLN A 236 26.03 9.21 0.02
N LEU A 237 24.70 9.06 0.14
CA LEU A 237 23.96 9.33 1.38
C LEU A 237 24.46 8.50 2.56
N GLN A 238 24.88 7.25 2.33
CA GLN A 238 25.50 6.40 3.37
C GLN A 238 26.82 6.95 3.94
N LYS A 239 27.46 7.92 3.27
CA LYS A 239 28.70 8.55 3.72
C LYS A 239 28.49 9.90 4.39
N MET A 240 27.27 10.43 4.34
CA MET A 240 26.95 11.68 5.01
C MET A 240 27.09 11.51 6.52
N ASN A 241 27.49 12.58 7.19
CA ASN A 241 27.69 12.55 8.62
C ASN A 241 27.52 13.95 9.19
N LEU A 242 26.64 14.10 10.18
CA LEU A 242 26.51 15.31 10.98
C LEU A 242 26.67 14.92 12.46
N PRO A 243 27.91 14.94 12.99
CA PRO A 243 28.15 14.62 14.38
C PRO A 243 27.66 15.76 15.29
N SER A 244 27.56 15.46 16.59
CA SER A 244 27.28 16.43 17.66
C SER A 244 25.85 17.00 17.68
N VAL A 245 24.91 16.41 16.96
CA VAL A 245 23.48 16.72 17.17
C VAL A 245 23.06 16.11 18.51
N GLY A 246 22.71 16.97 19.47
CA GLY A 246 22.28 16.55 20.80
C GLY A 246 20.88 15.94 20.83
N ASP A 247 20.41 15.63 22.05
CA ASP A 247 19.02 15.27 22.25
C ASP A 247 18.11 16.47 21.95
N GLY A 248 16.91 16.20 21.43
CA GLY A 248 15.94 17.26 21.13
C GLY A 248 15.47 17.97 22.40
N GLU A 249 15.15 19.24 22.27
CA GLU A 249 14.56 20.01 23.37
C GLU A 249 13.04 20.03 23.19
N ASP A 250 12.30 19.69 24.25
CA ASP A 250 10.83 19.80 24.24
C ASP A 250 10.47 21.30 24.21
N ILE A 251 9.61 21.70 23.26
CA ILE A 251 9.12 23.08 23.20
C ILE A 251 8.15 23.31 24.36
N GLU A 252 8.37 24.38 25.13
CA GLU A 252 7.60 24.68 26.33
C GLU A 252 6.10 24.79 26.04
N ASN A 253 5.28 24.13 26.87
CA ASN A 253 3.81 24.05 26.75
C ASN A 253 3.29 23.42 25.45
N GLU A 254 4.11 22.76 24.64
CA GLU A 254 3.67 22.12 23.40
C GLU A 254 3.71 20.59 23.52
N ARG A 255 2.96 20.06 24.49
CA ARG A 255 2.68 18.62 24.64
C ARG A 255 1.20 18.37 24.85
N TYR A 256 0.68 17.39 24.12
CA TYR A 256 -0.74 17.17 23.94
C TYR A 256 -1.12 15.70 24.06
N GLY A 257 -2.36 15.43 24.45
CA GLY A 257 -2.94 14.10 24.53
C GLY A 257 -2.81 13.44 25.91
N THR A 258 -3.46 12.27 26.01
CA THR A 258 -3.47 11.44 27.22
C THR A 258 -2.92 10.04 26.92
N LEU A 259 -2.07 9.56 27.84
CA LEU A 259 -1.36 8.28 27.74
C LEU A 259 -1.89 7.31 28.80
N GLU A 260 -2.25 6.11 28.37
CA GLU A 260 -2.65 5.01 29.25
C GLU A 260 -1.40 4.27 29.75
N TYR A 261 -1.54 3.61 30.91
CA TYR A 261 -0.44 2.86 31.50
C TYR A 261 -0.32 1.47 30.89
N TYR A 262 0.91 1.07 30.57
CA TYR A 262 1.23 -0.25 30.07
C TYR A 262 0.97 -1.34 31.11
N GLU A 263 0.31 -2.41 30.66
CA GLU A 263 0.02 -3.57 31.49
C GLU A 263 1.18 -4.57 31.47
N ARG A 264 1.97 -4.61 32.56
CA ARG A 264 3.15 -5.48 32.70
C ARG A 264 2.87 -6.99 32.65
N SER A 265 1.60 -7.41 32.70
CA SER A 265 1.22 -8.82 32.52
C SER A 265 1.60 -9.34 31.13
N PHE A 266 1.55 -8.46 30.10
CA PHE A 266 1.90 -8.80 28.72
C PHE A 266 3.39 -9.14 28.55
N ASP A 267 4.27 -8.65 29.43
CA ASP A 267 5.71 -9.03 29.43
C ASP A 267 5.93 -10.52 29.80
N ARG A 268 4.91 -11.21 30.31
CA ARG A 268 4.95 -12.64 30.70
C ARG A 268 4.34 -13.57 29.65
N ILE A 269 3.94 -13.06 28.49
CA ILE A 269 3.42 -13.87 27.39
C ILE A 269 4.56 -14.67 26.73
N THR A 270 4.32 -15.95 26.55
CA THR A 270 5.20 -16.94 25.91
C THR A 270 4.43 -17.65 24.79
N GLY A 271 5.14 -18.34 23.91
CA GLY A 271 4.51 -19.07 22.79
C GLY A 271 3.55 -20.19 23.25
N ARG A 272 3.57 -20.58 24.53
CA ARG A 272 2.66 -21.59 25.11
C ARG A 272 1.41 -20.99 25.76
N ASN A 273 1.45 -19.72 26.15
CA ASN A 273 0.33 -18.98 26.73
C ASN A 273 0.04 -17.75 25.86
N GLU A 274 -0.14 -17.99 24.56
CA GLU A 274 -0.49 -16.95 23.59
C GLU A 274 -1.85 -16.31 23.93
N VAL A 275 -1.97 -15.02 23.65
CA VAL A 275 -3.18 -14.23 23.90
C VAL A 275 -3.77 -13.81 22.57
N GLN A 276 -5.08 -13.99 22.36
CA GLN A 276 -5.73 -13.56 21.13
C GLN A 276 -5.68 -12.03 20.99
N LEU A 277 -5.30 -11.54 19.80
CA LEU A 277 -5.36 -10.13 19.48
C LEU A 277 -6.83 -9.73 19.29
N ARG A 278 -7.30 -8.75 20.06
CA ARG A 278 -8.65 -8.21 20.01
C ARG A 278 -8.68 -7.00 19.09
N ARG A 279 -9.84 -6.73 18.51
CA ARG A 279 -10.09 -5.53 17.72
C ARG A 279 -10.51 -4.39 18.63
N PHE A 280 -9.92 -3.22 18.42
CA PHE A 280 -10.24 -1.98 19.10
C PHE A 280 -10.66 -0.95 18.05
N PHE A 281 -11.83 -0.37 18.24
CA PHE A 281 -12.31 0.73 17.41
C PHE A 281 -11.92 2.02 18.13
N LYS A 282 -10.72 2.53 17.84
CA LYS A 282 -10.18 3.78 18.38
C LYS A 282 -9.78 4.68 17.22
N SER A 283 -10.01 5.98 17.36
CA SER A 283 -9.66 6.94 16.31
C SER A 283 -8.17 7.27 16.34
N TYR A 284 -7.53 7.12 15.19
CA TYR A 284 -6.11 7.45 14.95
C TYR A 284 -6.03 8.60 13.96
N TYR A 285 -5.33 9.67 14.34
CA TYR A 285 -5.20 10.85 13.49
C TYR A 285 -3.85 10.85 12.78
N THR A 286 -3.85 10.70 11.46
CA THR A 286 -2.64 10.71 10.62
C THR A 286 -2.45 12.06 9.93
N ILE A 287 -2.54 13.15 10.69
CA ILE A 287 -2.49 14.53 10.18
C ILE A 287 -1.13 14.83 9.54
N SER A 288 -1.17 15.56 8.42
CA SER A 288 -0.02 16.06 7.67
C SER A 288 0.77 17.11 8.49
N THR A 289 1.88 17.62 7.96
CA THR A 289 2.65 18.68 8.61
C THR A 289 1.97 20.05 8.44
N THR A 290 1.36 20.31 7.28
CA THR A 290 0.72 21.60 6.99
C THR A 290 -0.64 21.75 7.65
N ASP A 291 -1.35 20.65 7.86
CA ASP A 291 -2.68 20.65 8.50
C ASP A 291 -2.59 20.62 10.04
N ASP A 292 -1.38 20.67 10.58
CA ASP A 292 -1.12 20.69 12.01
C ASP A 292 -1.18 22.15 12.56
N PRO A 293 -2.20 22.50 13.36
CA PRO A 293 -2.39 23.85 13.90
C PRO A 293 -1.32 24.24 14.93
N VAL A 294 -0.64 23.27 15.55
CA VAL A 294 0.49 23.57 16.44
C VAL A 294 1.71 23.95 15.62
N ILE A 295 2.02 23.20 14.57
CA ILE A 295 3.10 23.54 13.63
C ILE A 295 2.82 24.89 12.97
N GLU A 296 1.58 25.18 12.59
CA GLU A 296 1.21 26.49 12.02
C GLU A 296 1.50 27.65 13.01
N ARG A 297 1.18 27.48 14.29
CA ARG A 297 1.51 28.46 15.34
C ARG A 297 3.01 28.58 15.55
N LEU A 298 3.74 27.47 15.63
CA LEU A 298 5.19 27.44 15.80
C LEU A 298 5.92 28.05 14.59
N ALA A 299 5.35 27.91 13.39
CA ALA A 299 5.88 28.49 12.17
C ALA A 299 5.88 30.02 12.19
N LYS A 300 5.08 30.69 13.03
CA LYS A 300 5.13 32.15 13.20
C LYS A 300 6.41 32.61 13.89
N ASN A 301 7.08 31.74 14.65
CA ASN A 301 8.36 32.06 15.27
C ASN A 301 9.48 32.09 14.20
N PRO A 302 10.23 33.19 14.05
CA PRO A 302 11.31 33.27 13.06
C PRO A 302 12.51 32.35 13.37
N HIS A 303 12.67 31.90 14.62
CA HIS A 303 13.76 31.01 15.03
C HIS A 303 13.68 29.63 14.38
N TYR A 304 12.45 29.11 14.18
CA TYR A 304 12.22 27.79 13.60
C TYR A 304 12.14 27.86 12.07
N THR A 305 12.90 27.02 11.39
CA THR A 305 13.05 27.08 9.92
C THR A 305 12.52 25.85 9.20
N VAL A 306 12.52 24.68 9.84
CA VAL A 306 12.11 23.42 9.21
C VAL A 306 11.05 22.75 10.08
N PHE A 307 9.99 22.23 9.45
CA PHE A 307 8.86 21.60 10.14
C PHE A 307 8.53 20.26 9.48
N ALA A 308 8.26 19.23 10.31
CA ALA A 308 7.88 17.89 9.86
C ALA A 308 7.25 17.05 10.98
N THR A 309 6.70 15.90 10.61
CA THR A 309 6.35 14.83 11.56
C THR A 309 7.47 13.79 11.69
N ASP A 310 7.49 13.05 12.79
CA ASP A 310 8.48 12.00 13.03
C ASP A 310 8.46 10.88 11.98
N VAL A 311 7.30 10.52 11.42
CA VAL A 311 7.16 9.55 10.31
C VAL A 311 7.92 10.02 9.08
N ILE A 312 7.78 11.29 8.71
CA ILE A 312 8.43 11.89 7.54
C ILE A 312 9.94 11.94 7.77
N ILE A 313 10.38 12.46 8.92
CA ILE A 313 11.81 12.54 9.24
C ILE A 313 12.45 11.17 9.34
N ALA A 314 11.78 10.19 9.98
CA ALA A 314 12.28 8.82 10.05
C ALA A 314 12.42 8.19 8.65
N THR A 315 11.53 8.53 7.71
CA THR A 315 11.63 8.08 6.32
C THR A 315 12.84 8.68 5.62
N LEU A 316 13.08 9.99 5.77
CA LEU A 316 14.25 10.68 5.20
C LEU A 316 15.56 10.13 5.77
N MET A 317 15.65 10.04 7.10
CA MET A 317 16.82 9.53 7.83
C MET A 317 17.16 8.09 7.46
N CYS A 318 16.16 7.25 7.21
CA CYS A 318 16.33 5.82 6.92
C CYS A 318 16.25 5.48 5.42
N CYS A 319 16.26 6.47 4.53
CA CYS A 319 16.03 6.27 3.09
C CYS A 319 16.99 5.25 2.45
N THR A 320 18.22 5.15 2.95
CA THR A 320 19.25 4.22 2.45
C THR A 320 18.92 2.74 2.66
N ARG A 321 17.94 2.42 3.53
CA ARG A 321 17.46 1.06 3.78
C ARG A 321 16.17 0.73 3.01
N SER A 322 15.55 1.73 2.39
CA SER A 322 14.28 1.58 1.70
C SER A 322 14.45 0.93 0.33
N VAL A 323 13.55 0.00 0.01
CA VAL A 323 13.44 -0.71 -1.26
C VAL A 323 12.16 -0.33 -1.97
N TYR A 324 11.05 -0.14 -1.25
CA TYR A 324 9.79 0.28 -1.83
C TYR A 324 9.76 1.78 -2.10
N PRO A 325 9.13 2.23 -3.19
CA PRO A 325 9.03 3.65 -3.52
C PRO A 325 8.11 4.36 -2.53
N TRP A 326 8.46 5.62 -2.26
CA TRP A 326 7.69 6.57 -1.46
C TRP A 326 8.06 7.97 -1.92
N ASP A 327 7.22 8.93 -1.57
CA ASP A 327 7.41 10.34 -1.91
C ASP A 327 7.02 11.24 -0.74
N ILE A 328 7.67 12.39 -0.66
CA ILE A 328 7.49 13.45 0.34
C ILE A 328 7.39 14.77 -0.41
N VAL A 329 6.35 15.54 -0.12
CA VAL A 329 6.12 16.87 -0.66
C VAL A 329 6.90 17.87 0.19
N ILE A 330 7.51 18.87 -0.44
CA ILE A 330 8.30 19.88 0.26
C ILE A 330 7.79 21.25 -0.15
N HIS A 331 7.33 22.03 0.82
CA HIS A 331 6.91 23.41 0.62
C HIS A 331 7.99 24.37 1.10
N ARG A 332 8.56 25.14 0.17
CA ARG A 332 9.52 26.21 0.46
C ARG A 332 8.79 27.55 0.46
N ILE A 333 8.64 28.17 1.63
CA ILE A 333 7.97 29.46 1.80
C ILE A 333 8.92 30.43 2.52
N GLY A 334 9.38 31.48 1.84
CA GLY A 334 10.23 32.50 2.47
C GLY A 334 11.54 31.90 2.97
N ASN A 335 11.78 31.84 4.29
CA ASN A 335 12.92 31.12 4.92
C ASN A 335 12.50 29.84 5.68
N LYS A 336 11.33 29.28 5.37
CA LYS A 336 10.82 28.06 5.99
C LYS A 336 10.68 26.90 5.00
N LEU A 337 10.84 25.69 5.52
CA LEU A 337 10.63 24.42 4.84
C LEU A 337 9.60 23.60 5.61
N PHE A 338 8.60 23.11 4.91
CA PHE A 338 7.64 22.14 5.45
C PHE A 338 7.80 20.84 4.66
N PHE A 339 8.23 19.78 5.34
CA PHE A 339 8.23 18.43 4.77
C PHE A 339 6.90 17.79 5.07
N ASP A 340 6.20 17.39 4.03
CA ASP A 340 4.82 16.98 4.11
C ASP A 340 4.55 15.70 3.31
N LYS A 341 3.40 15.07 3.56
CA LYS A 341 2.98 13.85 2.87
C LYS A 341 1.69 14.13 2.11
N ARG A 342 1.54 13.51 0.93
CA ARG A 342 0.26 13.50 0.23
C ARG A 342 -0.77 12.72 1.03
N SER A 343 -2.01 13.13 0.93
CA SER A 343 -3.16 12.44 1.53
C SER A 343 -3.26 11.00 1.04
N SER A 344 -2.96 10.74 -0.25
CA SER A 344 -2.93 9.40 -0.87
C SER A 344 -1.69 8.56 -0.54
N SER A 345 -0.72 9.13 0.20
CA SER A 345 0.54 8.47 0.52
C SER A 345 0.34 7.36 1.54
N LYS A 346 0.99 6.21 1.30
CA LYS A 346 0.97 5.04 2.19
C LYS A 346 2.16 5.02 3.16
N ILE A 347 2.79 6.18 3.39
CA ILE A 347 4.04 6.30 4.18
C ILE A 347 3.86 5.92 5.66
N ASP A 348 2.65 6.06 6.19
CA ASP A 348 2.26 5.68 7.55
C ASP A 348 2.11 4.16 7.71
N PHE A 349 1.90 3.44 6.62
CA PHE A 349 1.66 2.00 6.67
C PHE A 349 3.00 1.24 6.82
N PRO A 350 3.13 0.38 7.83
CA PRO A 350 4.35 -0.40 8.02
C PRO A 350 4.50 -1.44 6.91
N THR A 351 5.61 -1.38 6.17
CA THR A 351 5.92 -2.35 5.13
C THR A 351 6.20 -3.75 5.71
N VAL A 352 5.93 -4.80 4.94
CA VAL A 352 6.10 -6.19 5.36
C VAL A 352 7.07 -6.90 4.44
N SER A 353 8.15 -7.43 5.01
CA SER A 353 9.19 -8.20 4.32
C SER A 353 9.83 -7.46 3.14
N GLU A 354 9.88 -6.12 3.21
CA GLU A 354 10.41 -5.25 2.15
C GLU A 354 11.87 -5.54 1.80
N THR A 355 12.72 -5.80 2.81
CA THR A 355 14.16 -6.05 2.63
C THR A 355 14.49 -7.54 2.67
N ALA A 356 13.49 -8.42 2.60
CA ALA A 356 13.71 -9.84 2.48
C ALA A 356 14.44 -10.17 1.15
N ILE A 357 15.12 -11.33 1.11
CA ILE A 357 15.76 -11.80 -0.12
C ILE A 357 14.73 -11.96 -1.24
N GLU A 358 13.54 -12.46 -0.88
CA GLU A 358 12.39 -12.61 -1.75
C GLU A 358 11.23 -11.83 -1.14
N PRO A 359 11.10 -10.51 -1.44
CA PRO A 359 9.97 -9.73 -0.94
C PRO A 359 8.65 -10.23 -1.54
N PRO A 360 7.50 -9.97 -0.89
CA PRO A 360 6.19 -10.33 -1.42
C PRO A 360 5.98 -9.74 -2.83
N GLN A 361 5.47 -10.57 -3.75
CA GLN A 361 5.25 -10.21 -5.16
C GLN A 361 3.85 -10.61 -5.68
N ASP A 362 2.97 -11.02 -4.77
CA ASP A 362 1.59 -11.33 -5.12
C ASP A 362 0.86 -10.04 -5.54
N GLU A 363 -0.03 -10.16 -6.51
CA GLU A 363 -0.76 -9.04 -7.13
C GLU A 363 -2.28 -9.21 -6.98
N GLY A 364 -3.01 -8.13 -7.26
CA GLY A 364 -4.47 -8.11 -7.20
C GLY A 364 -4.99 -8.41 -5.79
N ASN A 365 -6.04 -9.23 -5.73
CA ASN A 365 -6.78 -9.52 -4.50
C ASN A 365 -6.14 -10.62 -3.63
N SER A 366 -4.85 -10.93 -3.83
CA SER A 366 -4.15 -11.84 -2.91
C SER A 366 -3.98 -11.18 -1.55
N ILE A 367 -4.40 -11.86 -0.48
CA ILE A 367 -4.18 -11.45 0.91
C ILE A 367 -2.70 -11.22 1.28
N ASN A 368 -1.78 -11.74 0.45
CA ASN A 368 -0.34 -11.62 0.64
C ASN A 368 0.30 -10.64 -0.37
N SER A 369 -0.50 -9.81 -1.06
CA SER A 369 0.04 -8.69 -1.83
C SER A 369 0.71 -7.67 -0.89
N PRO A 370 1.75 -6.95 -1.32
CA PRO A 370 2.41 -5.94 -0.49
C PRO A 370 1.44 -4.92 0.12
N HIS A 371 0.38 -4.57 -0.61
CA HIS A 371 -0.62 -3.61 -0.16
C HIS A 371 -1.48 -4.18 0.99
N PHE A 372 -2.06 -5.38 0.81
CA PHE A 372 -2.89 -6.00 1.86
C PHE A 372 -2.07 -6.39 3.09
N LEU A 373 -0.81 -6.80 2.92
CA LEU A 373 0.09 -7.05 4.04
C LEU A 373 0.40 -5.78 4.83
N ALA A 374 0.57 -4.63 4.17
CA ALA A 374 0.79 -3.35 4.84
C ALA A 374 -0.47 -2.89 5.61
N LEU A 375 -1.66 -3.05 5.02
CA LEU A 375 -2.94 -2.79 5.70
C LEU A 375 -3.12 -3.67 6.93
N GLU A 376 -2.92 -4.99 6.80
CA GLU A 376 -2.96 -5.90 7.94
C GLU A 376 -1.93 -5.52 9.01
N ALA A 377 -0.70 -5.16 8.62
CA ALA A 377 0.32 -4.72 9.56
C ALA A 377 -0.07 -3.44 10.31
N MET A 378 -0.75 -2.50 9.64
CA MET A 378 -1.31 -1.31 10.26
C MET A 378 -2.35 -1.68 11.32
N PHE A 379 -3.34 -2.50 10.96
CA PHE A 379 -4.39 -2.95 11.89
C PHE A 379 -3.81 -3.71 13.08
N VAL A 380 -2.83 -4.60 12.84
CA VAL A 380 -2.14 -5.33 13.91
C VAL A 380 -1.41 -4.37 14.86
N ASN A 381 -0.73 -3.35 14.31
CA ASN A 381 -0.06 -2.33 15.13
C ASN A 381 -1.04 -1.53 15.98
N GLN A 382 -2.11 -1.00 15.39
CA GLN A 382 -3.12 -0.22 16.09
C GLN A 382 -3.79 -1.04 17.21
N ASN A 383 -4.22 -2.26 16.91
CA ASN A 383 -4.86 -3.13 17.91
C ASN A 383 -3.91 -3.54 19.02
N PHE A 384 -2.66 -3.90 18.68
CA PHE A 384 -1.67 -4.29 19.69
C PHE A 384 -1.34 -3.14 20.63
N LYS A 385 -1.16 -1.92 20.10
CA LYS A 385 -0.90 -0.72 20.91
C LYS A 385 -1.95 -0.52 22.00
N GLN A 386 -3.24 -0.63 21.67
CA GLN A 386 -4.31 -0.45 22.66
C GLN A 386 -4.46 -1.65 23.59
N GLN A 387 -4.29 -2.88 23.07
CA GLN A 387 -4.52 -4.09 23.87
C GLN A 387 -3.57 -4.23 25.06
N VAL A 388 -2.34 -3.73 24.94
CA VAL A 388 -1.31 -3.85 25.98
C VAL A 388 -1.35 -2.72 27.01
N LEU A 389 -2.29 -1.79 26.86
CA LEU A 389 -2.53 -0.70 27.80
C LEU A 389 -3.70 -1.06 28.70
N LYS A 390 -3.67 -0.51 29.92
CA LYS A 390 -4.75 -0.66 30.88
C LYS A 390 -5.89 0.26 30.52
N SER A 391 -7.09 -0.29 30.45
CA SER A 391 -8.33 0.47 30.28
C SER A 391 -8.84 1.12 31.59
N ASP A 392 -7.97 1.33 32.58
CA ASP A 392 -8.31 1.93 33.87
C ASP A 392 -8.49 3.46 33.74
N ASP A 393 -9.20 4.07 34.69
CA ASP A 393 -9.42 5.53 34.71
C ASP A 393 -8.13 6.35 34.97
N GLU A 394 -7.10 5.74 35.57
CA GLU A 394 -5.82 6.40 35.78
C GLU A 394 -5.03 6.53 34.47
N LYS A 395 -5.03 7.73 33.90
CA LYS A 395 -4.24 8.10 32.71
C LYS A 395 -3.19 9.14 33.06
N TYR A 396 -2.11 9.19 32.28
CA TYR A 396 -1.14 10.28 32.32
C TYR A 396 -1.55 11.35 31.30
N ALA A 397 -1.81 12.57 31.76
CA ALA A 397 -2.10 13.71 30.89
C ALA A 397 -0.85 14.58 30.72
N PHE A 398 -0.62 15.03 29.48
CA PHE A 398 0.30 16.16 29.23
C PHE A 398 -0.32 17.49 29.68
N GLU A 399 0.40 18.59 29.48
CA GLU A 399 -0.09 19.96 29.74
C GLU A 399 -1.45 20.20 29.09
N HIS A 400 -1.59 19.76 27.84
CA HIS A 400 -2.84 19.78 27.10
C HIS A 400 -3.39 18.36 26.99
N PRO A 401 -4.46 17.98 27.72
CA PRO A 401 -4.98 16.62 27.69
C PRO A 401 -5.67 16.27 26.36
N ASP A 402 -6.26 17.27 25.70
CA ASP A 402 -6.90 17.10 24.40
C ASP A 402 -5.85 16.99 23.28
N VAL A 403 -6.17 16.20 22.26
CA VAL A 403 -5.38 16.14 21.03
C VAL A 403 -5.60 17.42 20.21
N PRO A 404 -4.56 18.01 19.59
CA PRO A 404 -4.64 19.37 19.05
C PRO A 404 -5.33 19.46 17.68
N PHE A 405 -5.77 18.33 17.13
CA PHE A 405 -6.33 18.22 15.77
C PHE A 405 -7.82 17.91 15.75
N VAL A 406 -8.43 17.74 16.93
CA VAL A 406 -9.82 17.31 17.05
C VAL A 406 -10.68 18.51 17.38
N ASP A 407 -11.66 18.77 16.51
CA ASP A 407 -12.65 19.80 16.74
C ASP A 407 -13.53 19.44 17.94
N GLU A 408 -14.01 20.46 18.66
CA GLU A 408 -14.84 20.25 19.85
C GLU A 408 -16.13 19.47 19.54
N ASN A 409 -16.59 19.50 18.29
CA ASN A 409 -17.81 18.85 17.81
C ASN A 409 -17.57 17.46 17.19
N ASP A 410 -16.33 16.96 17.15
CA ASP A 410 -16.04 15.65 16.56
C ASP A 410 -16.65 14.52 17.41
N PRO A 411 -17.54 13.67 16.85
CA PRO A 411 -18.17 12.57 17.58
C PRO A 411 -17.15 11.54 18.11
N ASN A 412 -15.94 11.50 17.54
CA ASN A 412 -14.87 10.59 17.91
C ASN A 412 -13.95 11.12 19.02
N ARG A 413 -14.20 12.33 19.53
CA ARG A 413 -13.35 12.97 20.56
C ARG A 413 -13.19 12.14 21.83
N GLU A 414 -14.22 11.41 22.24
CA GLU A 414 -14.16 10.55 23.43
C GLU A 414 -13.51 9.18 23.17
N ASN A 415 -13.34 8.80 21.90
CA ASN A 415 -12.86 7.48 21.49
C ASN A 415 -11.48 7.52 20.80
N VAL A 416 -10.66 8.50 21.17
CA VAL A 416 -9.30 8.67 20.65
C VAL A 416 -8.38 7.58 21.20
N ALA A 417 -7.49 7.06 20.35
CA ALA A 417 -6.44 6.13 20.75
C ALA A 417 -5.48 6.77 21.76
N SER A 418 -4.91 5.98 22.66
CA SER A 418 -3.89 6.52 23.57
C SER A 418 -2.62 6.90 22.81
N ILE A 419 -2.45 8.20 22.56
CA ILE A 419 -1.31 8.79 21.87
C ILE A 419 -0.99 10.13 22.52
N GLY A 420 0.29 10.36 22.76
CA GLY A 420 0.82 11.60 23.28
C GLY A 420 1.69 12.29 22.24
N TYR A 421 1.34 13.52 21.88
CA TYR A 421 2.08 14.33 20.92
C TYR A 421 2.98 15.30 21.64
N ARG A 422 4.23 15.42 21.18
CA ARG A 422 5.16 16.42 21.71
C ARG A 422 5.94 17.06 20.57
N TYR A 423 6.09 18.38 20.64
CA TYR A 423 6.85 19.13 19.66
C TYR A 423 8.24 19.39 20.21
N ARG A 424 9.25 18.95 19.45
CA ARG A 424 10.65 19.07 19.85
C ARG A 424 11.44 19.83 18.80
N THR A 425 12.48 20.51 19.25
CA THR A 425 13.39 21.26 18.38
C THR A 425 14.81 20.71 18.43
N TRP A 426 15.51 20.77 17.29
CA TRP A 426 16.92 20.46 17.15
C TRP A 426 17.61 21.58 16.36
N ASP A 427 18.73 22.07 16.91
CA ASP A 427 19.65 22.95 16.18
C ASP A 427 20.63 22.09 15.37
N LEU A 428 20.58 22.22 14.04
CA LEU A 428 21.47 21.53 13.12
C LEU A 428 22.65 22.42 12.67
N GLY A 429 22.78 23.63 13.22
CA GLY A 429 23.79 24.64 12.87
C GLY A 429 23.46 25.40 11.58
N ASN A 430 24.14 26.53 11.36
CA ASN A 430 23.89 27.49 10.26
C ASN A 430 22.43 28.00 10.24
N ASP A 431 21.89 28.36 11.40
CA ASP A 431 20.53 28.88 11.57
C ASP A 431 19.42 27.92 11.11
N VAL A 432 19.71 26.61 11.07
CA VAL A 432 18.72 25.56 10.75
C VAL A 432 18.20 24.94 12.04
N ASN A 433 17.02 25.39 12.46
CA ASN A 433 16.29 24.79 13.59
C ASN A 433 15.10 23.98 13.07
N VAL A 434 15.08 22.69 13.40
CA VAL A 434 14.07 21.73 12.95
C VAL A 434 13.10 21.46 14.07
N VAL A 435 11.81 21.67 13.82
CA VAL A 435 10.71 21.30 14.70
C VAL A 435 10.09 20.01 14.19
N ILE A 436 9.98 19.00 15.07
CA ILE A 436 9.41 17.70 14.75
C ILE A 436 8.30 17.37 15.74
N ARG A 437 7.09 17.07 15.22
CA ARG A 437 6.03 16.42 16.01
C ARG A 437 6.39 14.95 16.23
N CYS A 438 6.53 14.56 17.49
CA CYS A 438 6.89 13.20 17.90
C CYS A 438 5.76 12.57 18.71
N GLU A 439 5.68 11.23 18.67
CA GLU A 439 4.58 10.47 19.29
C GLU A 439 5.06 9.48 20.37
N HIS A 440 4.29 9.39 21.45
CA HIS A 440 4.34 8.33 22.46
C HIS A 440 3.07 7.48 22.42
N ASP A 441 3.21 6.18 22.59
CA ASP A 441 2.10 5.22 22.54
C ASP A 441 1.58 4.84 23.95
N GLY A 442 2.34 5.13 25.01
CA GLY A 442 1.92 4.81 26.38
C GLY A 442 2.97 5.17 27.43
N VAL A 443 2.63 4.94 28.70
CA VAL A 443 3.55 5.17 29.85
C VAL A 443 3.67 3.94 30.74
N MET A 444 4.77 3.83 31.47
CA MET A 444 4.89 2.89 32.59
C MET A 444 5.57 3.56 33.78
N LYS A 445 5.17 3.20 35.00
CA LYS A 445 5.86 3.64 36.22
C LYS A 445 7.12 2.79 36.40
N SER A 446 8.26 3.40 36.71
CA SER A 446 9.50 2.70 37.09
C SER A 446 9.34 2.07 38.49
N PRO A 447 10.25 1.19 38.93
CA PRO A 447 10.28 0.74 40.33
C PRO A 447 10.40 1.89 41.34
N GLU A 448 10.97 3.02 40.92
CA GLU A 448 11.15 4.25 41.70
C GLU A 448 9.95 5.22 41.55
N ASN A 449 8.86 4.77 40.92
CA ASN A 449 7.62 5.52 40.68
C ASN A 449 7.78 6.71 39.70
N GLU A 450 8.84 6.72 38.90
CA GLU A 450 9.03 7.70 37.82
C GLU A 450 8.29 7.28 36.54
N THR A 451 7.69 8.23 35.83
CA THR A 451 7.00 7.96 34.57
C THR A 451 8.01 7.73 33.44
N GLN A 452 7.91 6.59 32.77
CA GLN A 452 8.73 6.21 31.62
C GLN A 452 7.85 6.11 30.37
N PHE A 453 8.19 6.89 29.36
CA PHE A 453 7.46 6.93 28.09
C PHE A 453 7.84 5.77 27.16
N LEU A 454 6.86 5.28 26.41
CA LEU A 454 6.96 4.09 25.58
C LEU A 454 6.58 4.38 24.13
N THR A 455 7.38 3.83 23.22
CA THR A 455 6.97 3.59 21.83
C THR A 455 6.66 2.10 21.70
N ILE A 456 5.47 1.76 21.22
CA ILE A 456 4.94 0.39 21.16
C ILE A 456 4.68 0.05 19.69
N LYS A 457 5.39 -0.95 19.17
CA LYS A 457 5.24 -1.43 17.79
C LYS A 457 5.05 -2.94 17.76
N ALA A 458 4.59 -3.46 16.64
CA ALA A 458 4.20 -4.85 16.48
C ALA A 458 4.76 -5.47 15.20
N PHE A 459 5.51 -6.56 15.35
CA PHE A 459 5.86 -7.44 14.24
C PHE A 459 4.67 -8.33 13.88
N ASN A 460 4.51 -8.58 12.58
CA ASN A 460 3.45 -9.42 12.03
C ASN A 460 4.02 -10.61 11.22
N GLU A 461 3.87 -11.82 11.75
CA GLU A 461 4.14 -13.05 11.02
C GLU A 461 2.90 -13.42 10.18
N TRP A 462 3.01 -13.24 8.87
CA TRP A 462 1.96 -13.57 7.90
C TRP A 462 2.08 -15.01 7.38
N ASP A 463 3.30 -15.45 7.07
CA ASP A 463 3.61 -16.83 6.67
C ASP A 463 5.09 -17.16 6.92
N TYR A 464 5.34 -18.06 7.87
CA TYR A 464 6.70 -18.44 8.28
C TYR A 464 7.56 -19.00 7.13
N ARG A 465 6.94 -19.54 6.07
CA ARG A 465 7.65 -20.11 4.91
C ARG A 465 8.40 -19.03 4.13
N PHE A 466 7.90 -17.81 4.15
CA PHE A 466 8.51 -16.65 3.50
C PHE A 466 9.34 -15.82 4.50
N SER A 467 9.08 -15.95 5.80
CA SER A 467 9.89 -15.39 6.89
C SER A 467 11.13 -16.25 7.23
N GLY A 468 11.89 -16.69 6.22
CA GLY A 468 13.12 -17.46 6.43
C GLY A 468 12.93 -18.88 6.98
N GLY A 469 11.70 -19.39 7.02
CA GLY A 469 11.38 -20.75 7.47
C GLY A 469 11.35 -20.94 8.99
N ILE A 470 11.46 -19.85 9.77
CA ILE A 470 11.39 -19.89 11.23
C ILE A 470 9.95 -19.62 11.66
N GLU A 471 9.24 -20.66 12.10
CA GLU A 471 7.91 -20.54 12.67
C GLU A 471 7.99 -19.99 14.10
N TRP A 472 7.36 -18.84 14.35
CA TRP A 472 7.50 -18.16 15.65
C TRP A 472 6.92 -18.97 16.80
N ARG A 473 5.74 -19.59 16.64
CA ARG A 473 5.09 -20.39 17.71
C ARG A 473 6.01 -21.45 18.30
N SER A 474 6.84 -22.09 17.48
CA SER A 474 7.76 -23.14 17.94
C SER A 474 9.12 -22.61 18.41
N LYS A 475 9.48 -21.37 18.04
CA LYS A 475 10.85 -20.82 18.21
C LYS A 475 10.96 -19.59 19.09
N ILE A 476 9.87 -18.87 19.37
CA ILE A 476 9.92 -17.59 20.09
C ILE A 476 10.47 -17.71 21.51
N ASP A 477 10.23 -18.85 22.19
CA ASP A 477 10.70 -19.10 23.55
C ASP A 477 12.13 -19.66 23.60
N THR A 478 12.53 -20.44 22.59
CA THR A 478 13.82 -21.15 22.59
C THR A 478 14.90 -20.44 21.77
N GLN A 479 14.52 -19.68 20.74
CA GLN A 479 15.40 -19.06 19.76
C GLN A 479 14.96 -17.63 19.42
N ARG A 480 14.55 -16.86 20.43
CA ARG A 480 14.09 -15.47 20.28
C ARG A 480 15.05 -14.59 19.48
N GLY A 481 16.36 -14.73 19.71
CA GLY A 481 17.38 -14.00 18.96
C GLY A 481 17.40 -14.33 17.47
N ALA A 482 17.08 -15.56 17.07
CA ALA A 482 17.00 -15.97 15.67
C ALA A 482 15.74 -15.42 14.98
N VAL A 483 14.62 -15.37 15.72
CA VAL A 483 13.39 -14.71 15.26
C VAL A 483 13.66 -13.23 14.99
N LEU A 484 14.21 -12.52 15.97
CA LEU A 484 14.56 -11.11 15.82
C LEU A 484 15.57 -10.89 14.68
N ALA A 485 16.62 -11.70 14.56
CA ALA A 485 17.60 -11.56 13.48
C ALA A 485 16.97 -11.72 12.08
N THR A 486 15.95 -12.57 11.96
CA THR A 486 15.19 -12.73 10.72
C THR A 486 14.35 -11.49 10.42
N GLU A 487 13.70 -10.92 11.43
CA GLU A 487 12.97 -9.66 11.31
C GLU A 487 13.89 -8.48 10.97
N LEU A 488 15.06 -8.37 11.59
CA LEU A 488 16.06 -7.35 11.27
C LEU A 488 16.48 -7.38 9.79
N LYS A 489 16.54 -8.58 9.21
CA LYS A 489 16.89 -8.79 7.81
C LYS A 489 15.74 -8.48 6.87
N ASN A 490 14.54 -8.98 7.17
CA ASN A 490 13.39 -8.88 6.27
C ASN A 490 12.68 -7.51 6.35
N ASN A 491 12.81 -6.81 7.48
CA ASN A 491 12.09 -5.58 7.79
C ASN A 491 13.05 -4.45 8.20
N SER A 492 14.24 -4.38 7.60
CA SER A 492 15.32 -3.49 8.02
C SER A 492 14.94 -2.00 7.98
N CYS A 493 14.23 -1.58 6.93
CA CYS A 493 13.73 -0.21 6.78
C CYS A 493 12.70 0.13 7.86
N LYS A 494 11.65 -0.69 7.99
CA LYS A 494 10.59 -0.54 9.02
C LYS A 494 11.18 -0.41 10.42
N LEU A 495 12.10 -1.28 10.78
CA LEU A 495 12.74 -1.28 12.10
C LEU A 495 13.61 -0.05 12.34
N ALA A 496 14.34 0.40 11.32
CA ALA A 496 15.10 1.64 11.41
C ALA A 496 14.16 2.84 11.65
N LYS A 497 13.07 2.96 10.87
CA LYS A 497 12.07 4.02 11.05
C LYS A 497 11.48 4.05 12.47
N TRP A 498 11.05 2.89 12.98
CA TRP A 498 10.51 2.79 14.34
C TRP A 498 11.53 3.15 15.42
N THR A 499 12.80 2.80 15.22
CA THR A 499 13.87 3.13 16.16
C THR A 499 14.16 4.63 16.14
N VAL A 500 14.22 5.25 14.96
CA VAL A 500 14.37 6.70 14.81
C VAL A 500 13.20 7.43 15.45
N GLN A 501 11.95 7.00 15.21
CA GLN A 501 10.76 7.58 15.86
C GLN A 501 10.91 7.55 17.39
N ALA A 502 11.29 6.41 17.98
CA ALA A 502 11.48 6.31 19.43
C ALA A 502 12.63 7.19 19.96
N LEU A 503 13.70 7.39 19.17
CA LEU A 503 14.81 8.29 19.53
C LEU A 503 14.40 9.76 19.44
N LEU A 504 13.75 10.17 18.35
CA LEU A 504 13.23 11.54 18.17
C LEU A 504 12.17 11.84 19.24
N ALA A 505 11.29 10.88 19.51
CA ALA A 505 10.33 10.93 20.59
C ALA A 505 10.95 10.72 21.97
N GLY A 506 12.28 10.57 22.12
CA GLY A 506 12.95 10.45 23.44
C GLY A 506 12.28 9.43 24.37
N SER A 507 11.80 8.32 23.80
CA SER A 507 11.15 7.25 24.53
C SER A 507 12.15 6.52 25.40
N HIS A 508 11.74 6.15 26.61
CA HIS A 508 12.60 5.40 27.52
C HIS A 508 12.76 3.95 27.04
N TYR A 509 11.66 3.37 26.55
CA TYR A 509 11.66 2.03 25.98
C TYR A 509 10.91 1.98 24.64
N LEU A 510 11.46 1.17 23.76
CA LEU A 510 10.81 0.67 22.55
C LEU A 510 10.35 -0.76 22.84
N LYS A 511 9.04 -1.00 22.84
CA LYS A 511 8.42 -2.31 23.06
C LYS A 511 7.93 -2.88 21.73
N PHE A 512 8.27 -4.14 21.49
CA PHE A 512 7.83 -4.92 20.33
C PHE A 512 6.90 -6.05 20.77
N GLY A 513 5.76 -6.16 20.10
CA GLY A 513 4.93 -7.37 20.09
C GLY A 513 5.32 -8.31 18.96
N TYR A 514 5.28 -9.61 19.21
CA TYR A 514 5.38 -10.66 18.19
C TYR A 514 3.99 -11.23 17.95
N ILE A 515 3.34 -10.80 16.86
CA ILE A 515 1.99 -11.21 16.51
C ILE A 515 2.02 -12.11 15.28
N SER A 516 1.27 -13.21 15.31
CA SER A 516 1.16 -14.17 14.21
C SER A 516 -0.29 -14.41 13.84
N ARG A 517 -0.58 -14.63 12.56
CA ARG A 517 -1.90 -15.13 12.13
C ARG A 517 -2.19 -16.47 12.82
N ILE A 518 -3.46 -16.74 13.14
CA ILE A 518 -3.87 -18.09 13.60
C ILE A 518 -3.68 -19.10 12.48
N HIS A 519 -4.16 -18.77 11.29
CA HIS A 519 -3.96 -19.56 10.09
C HIS A 519 -3.31 -18.71 9.00
N THR A 520 -2.27 -19.24 8.34
CA THR A 520 -1.51 -18.50 7.30
C THR A 520 -2.36 -17.98 6.13
N ARG A 521 -3.55 -18.54 5.93
CA ARG A 521 -4.50 -18.14 4.87
C ARG A 521 -5.66 -17.26 5.37
N ASP A 522 -5.65 -16.89 6.64
CA ASP A 522 -6.69 -16.08 7.25
C ASP A 522 -6.06 -14.83 7.88
N THR A 523 -6.47 -13.66 7.40
CA THR A 523 -6.00 -12.35 7.86
C THR A 523 -6.85 -11.78 9.00
N THR A 524 -7.94 -12.46 9.39
CA THR A 524 -8.92 -11.88 10.31
C THR A 524 -8.60 -12.11 11.78
N GLN A 525 -7.81 -13.15 12.09
CA GLN A 525 -7.49 -13.57 13.45
C GLN A 525 -5.98 -13.69 13.68
N HIS A 526 -5.53 -13.07 14.77
CA HIS A 526 -4.13 -13.07 15.20
C HIS A 526 -3.98 -13.39 16.69
N VAL A 527 -2.77 -13.80 17.06
CA VAL A 527 -2.38 -14.04 18.45
C VAL A 527 -1.05 -13.35 18.75
N ILE A 528 -0.93 -12.89 20.00
CA ILE A 528 0.28 -12.33 20.59
C ILE A 528 1.07 -13.48 21.18
N LEU A 529 2.27 -13.71 20.66
CA LEU A 529 3.15 -14.81 21.05
C LEU A 529 4.16 -14.40 22.13
N SER A 530 4.63 -13.16 22.09
CA SER A 530 5.57 -12.62 23.07
C SER A 530 5.68 -11.10 22.95
N THR A 531 6.23 -10.46 23.96
CA THR A 531 6.69 -9.07 23.89
C THR A 531 8.18 -8.99 24.22
N GLN A 532 8.83 -7.94 23.74
CA GLN A 532 10.22 -7.65 24.03
C GLN A 532 10.43 -6.16 24.16
N GLN A 533 11.24 -5.73 25.12
CA GLN A 533 11.57 -4.32 25.30
C GLN A 533 13.05 -4.07 25.01
N PHE A 534 13.34 -2.88 24.52
CA PHE A 534 14.69 -2.37 24.31
C PHE A 534 14.76 -0.91 24.73
N ARG A 535 15.96 -0.45 25.10
CA ARG A 535 16.25 0.99 25.10
C ARG A 535 16.53 1.42 23.65
N PRO A 536 15.94 2.52 23.13
CA PRO A 536 16.07 2.87 21.72
C PRO A 536 17.53 3.04 21.25
N ALA A 537 18.39 3.67 22.05
CA ALA A 537 19.81 3.85 21.72
C ALA A 537 20.59 2.52 21.64
N GLU A 538 20.30 1.57 22.53
CA GLU A 538 20.93 0.23 22.50
C GLU A 538 20.44 -0.56 21.28
N PHE A 539 19.15 -0.46 20.96
CA PHE A 539 18.58 -1.13 19.79
C PHE A 539 19.10 -0.54 18.47
N ALA A 540 19.28 0.78 18.39
CA ALA A 540 19.90 1.45 17.24
C ALA A 540 21.29 0.88 16.94
N ASN A 541 22.12 0.70 17.96
CA ASN A 541 23.42 0.04 17.83
C ASN A 541 23.29 -1.42 17.37
N GLN A 542 22.33 -2.19 17.91
CA GLN A 542 22.09 -3.58 17.51
C GLN A 542 21.70 -3.71 16.03
N ILE A 543 20.96 -2.74 15.48
CA ILE A 543 20.54 -2.73 14.07
C ILE A 543 21.49 -1.94 13.16
N ASN A 544 22.67 -1.57 13.67
CA ASN A 544 23.68 -0.78 12.95
C ASN A 544 23.12 0.53 12.36
N LEU A 545 22.27 1.21 13.11
CA LEU A 545 21.70 2.52 12.78
C LEU A 545 22.56 3.61 13.42
N ASN A 546 23.27 4.38 12.60
CA ASN A 546 24.07 5.51 13.06
C ASN A 546 23.26 6.81 12.95
N MET A 547 22.99 7.46 14.09
CA MET A 547 22.26 8.72 14.13
C MET A 547 23.02 9.89 13.49
N ASP A 548 24.35 9.91 13.55
CA ASP A 548 25.13 10.97 12.89
C ASP A 548 24.98 10.89 11.36
N ASN A 549 24.90 9.67 10.80
CA ASN A 549 24.59 9.47 9.39
C ASN A 549 23.14 9.88 9.07
N ALA A 550 22.18 9.48 9.90
CA ALA A 550 20.78 9.86 9.75
C ALA A 550 20.58 11.38 9.70
N TRP A 551 21.19 12.12 10.63
CA TRP A 551 21.19 13.58 10.65
C TRP A 551 21.93 14.18 9.46
N GLY A 552 23.06 13.59 9.04
CA GLY A 552 23.79 14.02 7.84
C GLY A 552 22.97 13.88 6.56
N ILE A 553 22.18 12.81 6.42
CA ILE A 553 21.26 12.62 5.29
C ILE A 553 20.16 13.68 5.31
N LEU A 554 19.51 13.88 6.46
CA LEU A 554 18.45 14.89 6.59
C LEU A 554 18.99 16.29 6.25
N ARG A 555 20.17 16.63 6.80
CA ARG A 555 20.83 17.91 6.57
C ARG A 555 21.13 18.14 5.09
N CYS A 556 21.60 17.11 4.38
CA CYS A 556 21.83 17.19 2.93
C CYS A 556 20.56 17.60 2.17
N PHE A 557 19.40 17.02 2.48
CA PHE A 557 18.15 17.37 1.83
C PHE A 557 17.71 18.79 2.18
N ILE A 558 17.84 19.18 3.45
CA ILE A 558 17.48 20.52 3.93
C ILE A 558 18.32 21.60 3.23
N ASP A 559 19.65 21.45 3.23
CA ASP A 559 20.56 22.39 2.59
C ASP A 559 20.22 22.55 1.11
N LYS A 560 19.95 21.43 0.43
CA LYS A 560 19.55 21.51 -0.97
C LYS A 560 18.27 22.28 -1.18
N CYS A 561 17.26 22.02 -0.35
CA CYS A 561 15.97 22.72 -0.47
C CYS A 561 16.10 24.23 -0.16
N PHE A 562 17.08 24.63 0.66
CA PHE A 562 17.38 26.05 0.91
C PHE A 562 18.12 26.74 -0.25
N GLU A 563 18.87 26.02 -1.08
CA GLU A 563 19.46 26.55 -2.32
C GLU A 563 18.39 26.87 -3.39
N LEU A 564 17.23 26.23 -3.30
CA LEU A 564 16.15 26.35 -4.26
C LEU A 564 15.24 27.56 -3.96
N PRO A 565 14.60 28.15 -4.98
CA PRO A 565 13.64 29.25 -4.77
C PRO A 565 12.39 28.78 -4.03
N SER A 566 11.59 29.72 -3.50
CA SER A 566 10.27 29.40 -2.95
C SER A 566 9.40 28.66 -3.99
N GLY A 567 8.71 27.61 -3.56
CA GLY A 567 7.94 26.74 -4.45
C GLY A 567 7.58 25.40 -3.82
N LYS A 568 6.92 24.56 -4.61
CA LYS A 568 6.52 23.18 -4.26
C LYS A 568 7.47 22.20 -4.93
N TYR A 569 7.95 21.24 -4.16
CA TYR A 569 8.91 20.22 -4.60
C TYR A 569 8.44 18.84 -4.17
N LEU A 570 8.97 17.82 -4.83
CA LEU A 570 8.67 16.43 -4.53
C LEU A 570 9.98 15.63 -4.48
N LEU A 571 10.26 15.05 -3.32
CA LEU A 571 11.36 14.11 -3.14
C LEU A 571 10.80 12.69 -3.19
N MET A 572 11.23 11.90 -4.17
CA MET A 572 10.73 10.53 -4.36
C MET A 572 11.85 9.50 -4.45
N LYS A 573 11.59 8.30 -3.94
CA LYS A 573 12.50 7.15 -4.05
C LYS A 573 12.20 6.39 -5.35
N ASP A 574 13.20 6.20 -6.21
CA ASP A 574 13.01 5.47 -7.47
C ASP A 574 12.60 4.00 -7.20
N PRO A 575 11.53 3.48 -7.81
CA PRO A 575 11.02 2.14 -7.51
C PRO A 575 12.00 0.99 -7.78
N ASN A 576 12.96 1.18 -8.70
CA ASN A 576 13.81 0.12 -9.23
C ASN A 576 15.31 0.41 -9.13
N LYS A 577 15.70 1.68 -8.96
CA LYS A 577 17.08 2.12 -8.77
C LYS A 577 17.31 2.59 -7.32
N PRO A 578 18.55 2.46 -6.81
CA PRO A 578 18.91 2.93 -5.47
C PRO A 578 19.24 4.43 -5.50
N VAL A 579 18.28 5.27 -5.92
CA VAL A 579 18.45 6.73 -6.00
C VAL A 579 17.20 7.45 -5.48
N MET A 580 17.41 8.65 -4.94
CA MET A 580 16.35 9.61 -4.62
C MET A 580 16.33 10.70 -5.70
N LEU A 581 15.13 11.13 -6.10
CA LEU A 581 14.93 12.11 -7.16
C LEU A 581 14.18 13.30 -6.58
N LEU A 582 14.70 14.50 -6.78
CA LEU A 582 14.07 15.76 -6.38
C LEU A 582 13.51 16.46 -7.62
N TYR A 583 12.20 16.68 -7.60
CA TYR A 583 11.47 17.37 -8.66
C TYR A 583 10.95 18.72 -8.18
N LYS A 584 10.94 19.70 -9.07
CA LYS A 584 10.06 20.87 -8.97
C LYS A 584 8.72 20.54 -9.58
N VAL A 585 7.65 20.79 -8.83
CA VAL A 585 6.28 20.54 -9.29
C VAL A 585 5.49 21.85 -9.36
N PRO A 586 4.50 21.94 -10.28
CA PRO A 586 3.54 23.04 -10.27
C PRO A 586 2.85 23.21 -8.91
N PRO A 587 2.48 24.45 -8.51
CA PRO A 587 1.89 24.71 -7.18
C PRO A 587 0.58 23.95 -6.95
N ASP A 588 -0.23 23.81 -7.99
CA ASP A 588 -1.52 23.12 -8.10
C ASP A 588 -1.41 21.58 -8.11
N SER A 589 -0.19 21.03 -8.17
CA SER A 589 -0.02 19.58 -8.15
C SER A 589 -0.51 18.98 -6.83
N PHE A 590 -1.27 17.88 -6.89
CA PHE A 590 -1.82 17.12 -5.77
C PHE A 590 -3.04 17.72 -5.04
N GLU A 591 -3.52 18.91 -5.43
CA GLU A 591 -4.73 19.50 -4.82
C GLU A 591 -5.99 18.67 -5.15
N ASN A 592 -6.12 18.19 -6.38
CA ASN A 592 -7.28 17.38 -6.80
C ASN A 592 -7.34 15.98 -6.15
N GLU A 593 -6.25 15.48 -5.55
CA GLU A 593 -6.27 14.18 -4.85
C GLU A 593 -7.02 14.27 -3.51
N GLU A 594 -7.25 15.48 -2.97
CA GLU A 594 -8.02 15.69 -1.75
C GLU A 594 -9.53 15.48 -1.99
N GLU A 595 -10.06 15.84 -3.17
CA GLU A 595 -11.47 15.66 -3.53
C GLU A 595 -11.83 14.17 -3.76
N ASP A 596 -10.95 13.41 -4.41
CA ASP A 596 -11.13 11.96 -4.65
C ASP A 596 -11.10 11.14 -3.34
N GLN A 597 -10.49 11.66 -2.27
CA GLN A 597 -10.39 10.97 -0.99
C GLN A 597 -11.65 11.03 -0.15
N THR A 598 -12.42 12.12 -0.23
CA THR A 598 -13.71 12.24 0.45
C THR A 598 -14.65 11.08 0.08
N GLU A 599 -14.68 10.68 -1.19
CA GLU A 599 -15.47 9.52 -1.65
C GLU A 599 -14.88 8.17 -1.21
N SER A 600 -13.55 8.06 -1.06
CA SER A 600 -12.89 6.82 -0.64
C SER A 600 -12.96 6.56 0.87
N ASN A 601 -12.95 7.61 1.69
CA ASN A 601 -13.04 7.51 3.15
C ASN A 601 -14.42 6.99 3.58
N GLU A 602 -15.50 7.37 2.88
CA GLU A 602 -16.84 6.81 3.09
C GLU A 602 -16.88 5.29 2.84
N LEU A 603 -16.03 4.79 1.93
CA LEU A 603 -15.96 3.38 1.54
C LEU A 603 -15.08 2.56 2.52
N ASP A 604 -14.01 3.15 3.04
CA ASP A 604 -13.18 2.54 4.09
C ASP A 604 -13.90 2.53 5.44
N GLU A 605 -14.73 3.53 5.77
CA GLU A 605 -15.62 3.49 6.94
C GLU A 605 -16.66 2.36 6.83
N GLN A 606 -17.19 2.08 5.64
CA GLN A 606 -18.08 0.94 5.39
C GLN A 606 -17.38 -0.42 5.48
N LEU A 607 -16.06 -0.48 5.26
CA LEU A 607 -15.25 -1.70 5.45
C LEU A 607 -14.77 -1.88 6.89
N GLN A 608 -14.77 -0.80 7.69
CA GLN A 608 -14.48 -0.81 9.12
C GLN A 608 -15.71 -1.14 9.99
N ALA A 609 -16.92 -0.85 9.50
CA ALA A 609 -18.19 -1.35 10.04
C ALA A 609 -18.39 -2.85 9.77
#